data_AF-S2J003-F1
#
_entry.id   AF-S2J003-F1
#
_cell.length_a   1.000
_cell.length_b   1.000
_cell.length_c   1.000
_cell.angle_alpha   90.00
_cell.angle_beta   90.00
_cell.angle_gamma   90.00
#
_symmetry.space_group_name_H-M   'P 1'
#
loop_
_entity.id
_entity.type
_entity.pdbx_description
1 polymer ?
#
loop_
_entity_poly.entity_id
_entity_poly.type
_entity_poly.pdbx_seq_one_letter_code
_entity_poly.pdbx_strand_id
1 'polypeptide(L)'
;MNNVPSLCNPLPPIELRKHHPGLASLHMVEYQVDTTDTLESYRQIWKSRFITAGDFSTSLEFGNEIAEKTDNLVVYGRAFVANPDLPERLRNGWKLNPYHRDTFYIHGAEGYVDYPFYADKN
;
A
#
# COMPACT_ATOMS: atom_id res chain seq x y z
N MET A 1 -42.02 -5.53 4.87
CA MET A 1 -40.70 -5.94 4.33
C MET A 1 -39.75 -4.78 4.59
N ASN A 2 -38.67 -5.06 5.32
CA ASN A 2 -37.97 -4.10 6.14
C ASN A 2 -37.04 -3.19 5.34
N ASN A 3 -37.09 -1.88 5.62
CA ASN A 3 -36.07 -0.90 5.25
C ASN A 3 -34.73 -1.31 5.87
N VAL A 4 -33.78 -1.75 5.04
CA VAL A 4 -32.38 -1.82 5.43
C VAL A 4 -31.84 -0.40 5.38
N PRO A 5 -31.35 0.21 6.48
CA PRO A 5 -30.75 1.52 6.43
C PRO A 5 -29.53 1.47 5.52
N SER A 6 -29.35 2.46 4.63
CA SER A 6 -28.19 2.57 3.73
C SER A 6 -26.91 2.95 4.50
N LEU A 7 -26.48 2.08 5.41
CA LEU A 7 -25.27 2.23 6.22
C LEU A 7 -23.99 1.86 5.45
N CYS A 8 -24.09 1.45 4.18
CA CYS A 8 -22.96 0.92 3.41
C CYS A 8 -22.42 1.84 2.31
N ASN A 9 -22.83 3.11 2.24
CA ASN A 9 -22.11 4.07 1.40
C ASN A 9 -21.05 4.76 2.26
N PRO A 10 -19.74 4.49 2.04
CA PRO A 10 -18.71 5.22 2.76
C PRO A 10 -18.92 6.72 2.53
N LEU A 11 -18.81 7.49 3.61
CA LEU A 11 -18.89 8.95 3.52
C LEU A 11 -17.84 9.42 2.48
N PRO A 12 -18.21 10.30 1.54
CA PRO A 12 -17.23 10.85 0.62
C PRO A 12 -16.13 11.54 1.43
N PRO A 13 -14.85 11.52 1.01
CA PRO A 13 -13.74 11.96 1.88
C PRO A 13 -13.82 13.39 2.41
N ILE A 14 -14.63 14.25 1.76
CA ILE A 14 -14.91 15.59 2.25
C ILE A 14 -15.72 15.56 3.56
N GLU A 15 -16.69 14.67 3.67
CA GLU A 15 -17.49 14.49 4.88
C GLU A 15 -16.68 13.76 5.96
N LEU A 16 -15.85 12.77 5.59
CA LEU A 16 -14.92 12.14 6.53
C LEU A 16 -14.00 13.16 7.19
N ARG A 17 -13.44 14.09 6.40
CA ARG A 17 -12.58 15.15 6.94
C ARG A 17 -13.34 16.12 7.85
N LYS A 18 -14.56 16.50 7.49
CA LYS A 18 -15.40 17.38 8.32
C LYS A 18 -15.75 16.75 9.66
N HIS A 19 -16.12 15.47 9.66
CA HIS A 19 -16.53 14.75 10.87
C HIS A 19 -15.34 14.25 11.71
N HIS A 20 -14.17 14.06 11.10
CA HIS A 20 -12.98 13.51 11.75
C HIS A 20 -11.71 14.32 11.43
N PRO A 21 -11.63 15.61 11.83
CA PRO A 21 -10.50 16.47 11.50
C PRO A 21 -9.17 16.00 12.12
N GLY A 22 -9.21 15.11 13.12
CA GLY A 22 -8.03 14.57 13.81
C GLY A 22 -7.47 13.28 13.23
N LEU A 23 -7.96 12.79 12.07
CA LEU A 23 -7.38 11.61 11.43
C LEU A 23 -5.94 11.87 10.99
N ALA A 24 -5.04 10.94 11.36
CA ALA A 24 -3.62 11.05 11.05
C ALA A 24 -3.32 10.95 9.55
N SER A 25 -4.06 10.10 8.83
CA SER A 25 -3.86 9.86 7.40
C SER A 25 -5.09 9.24 6.74
N LEU A 26 -5.13 9.30 5.42
CA LEU A 26 -6.02 8.50 4.58
C LEU A 26 -5.18 7.48 3.80
N HIS A 27 -5.51 6.19 3.92
CA HIS A 27 -4.81 5.11 3.21
C HIS A 27 -5.75 4.49 2.17
N MET A 28 -5.36 4.58 0.90
CA MET A 28 -6.16 4.13 -0.24
C MET A 28 -5.35 3.20 -1.13
N VAL A 29 -6.02 2.26 -1.78
CA VAL A 29 -5.41 1.30 -2.72
C VAL A 29 -5.71 1.76 -4.15
N GLU A 30 -4.67 1.88 -4.98
CA GLU A 30 -4.79 2.12 -6.42
C GLU A 30 -5.42 0.92 -7.10
N TYR A 31 -6.34 1.18 -8.02
CA TYR A 31 -6.92 0.15 -8.87
C TYR A 31 -6.12 0.06 -10.16
N GLN A 32 -5.42 -1.05 -10.39
CA GLN A 32 -4.57 -1.25 -11.57
C GLN A 32 -5.30 -2.05 -12.67
N VAL A 33 -6.39 -1.49 -13.20
CA VAL A 33 -6.97 -1.95 -14.47
C VAL A 33 -7.26 -0.71 -15.30
N ASP A 34 -6.94 -0.77 -16.59
CA ASP A 34 -7.03 0.26 -17.65
C ASP A 34 -8.31 1.14 -17.57
N THR A 35 -8.33 2.07 -16.61
CA THR A 35 -9.49 2.86 -16.25
C THR A 35 -9.06 4.26 -15.87
N THR A 36 -9.96 5.22 -16.07
CA THR A 36 -9.83 6.61 -15.61
C THR A 36 -9.98 6.77 -14.09
N ASP A 37 -10.20 5.68 -13.35
CA ASP A 37 -10.41 5.68 -11.91
C ASP A 37 -9.08 5.75 -11.16
N THR A 38 -8.57 6.97 -11.05
CA THR A 38 -7.36 7.30 -10.29
C THR A 38 -7.73 7.83 -8.90
N LEU A 39 -6.78 7.78 -7.96
CA LEU A 39 -6.97 8.39 -6.63
C LEU A 39 -6.89 9.92 -6.60
N GLU A 40 -6.81 10.59 -7.75
CA GLU A 40 -6.51 12.03 -7.82
C GLU A 40 -7.60 12.91 -7.18
N SER A 41 -8.87 12.59 -7.41
CA SER A 41 -9.99 13.29 -6.78
C SER A 41 -9.92 13.22 -5.24
N TYR A 42 -9.47 12.09 -4.70
CA TYR A 42 -9.30 11.89 -3.26
C TYR A 42 -8.10 12.67 -2.71
N ARG A 43 -6.98 12.72 -3.43
CA ARG A 43 -5.82 13.56 -3.07
C ARG A 43 -6.18 15.05 -3.04
N GLN A 44 -6.98 15.50 -4.00
CA GLN A 44 -7.43 16.89 -4.05
C GLN A 44 -8.30 17.27 -2.85
N ILE A 45 -9.12 16.35 -2.34
CA ILE A 45 -9.99 16.59 -1.18
C ILE A 45 -9.21 16.45 0.14
N TRP A 46 -8.35 15.43 0.25
CA TRP A 46 -7.63 15.12 1.46
C TRP A 46 -6.30 15.86 1.54
N LYS A 47 -6.29 17.02 2.21
CA LYS A 47 -5.12 17.91 2.34
C LYS A 47 -4.10 17.51 3.41
N SER A 48 -4.25 16.33 4.02
CA SER A 48 -3.33 15.81 5.04
C SER A 48 -2.57 14.60 4.49
N ARG A 49 -1.79 13.91 5.33
CA ARG A 49 -0.99 12.75 4.95
C ARG A 49 -1.83 11.71 4.22
N PHE A 50 -1.40 11.37 3.01
CA PHE A 50 -2.05 10.39 2.15
C PHE A 50 -1.09 9.22 1.95
N ILE A 51 -1.62 8.01 2.11
CA ILE A 51 -0.88 6.77 1.98
C ILE A 51 -1.50 6.02 0.80
N THR A 52 -0.66 5.62 -0.14
CA THR A 52 -1.07 4.92 -1.35
C THR A 52 -0.48 3.51 -1.33
N ALA A 53 -1.34 2.51 -1.40
CA ALA A 53 -0.98 1.13 -1.70
C ALA A 53 -1.36 0.79 -3.14
N GLY A 54 -0.74 -0.22 -3.71
CA GLY A 54 -0.97 -0.67 -5.08
C GLY A 54 -0.05 -1.84 -5.40
N ASP A 55 -0.14 -2.43 -6.58
CA ASP A 55 0.82 -3.47 -7.01
C ASP A 55 2.22 -2.90 -7.31
N PHE A 56 2.78 -2.09 -6.41
CA PHE A 56 4.14 -1.58 -6.50
C PHE A 56 5.18 -2.67 -6.27
N SER A 57 4.76 -3.87 -5.84
CA SER A 57 5.67 -5.00 -5.63
C SER A 57 6.16 -5.64 -6.93
N THR A 58 5.49 -5.36 -8.07
CA THR A 58 5.94 -5.79 -9.41
C THR A 58 6.75 -4.70 -10.13
N SER A 59 6.70 -3.45 -9.67
CA SER A 59 7.54 -2.35 -10.15
C SER A 59 7.86 -1.37 -9.01
N LEU A 60 9.08 -1.47 -8.48
CA LEU A 60 9.56 -0.56 -7.43
C LEU A 60 9.71 0.87 -7.95
N GLU A 61 10.17 1.01 -9.18
CA GLU A 61 10.29 2.28 -9.91
C GLU A 61 8.94 3.00 -9.95
N PHE A 62 7.87 2.28 -10.27
CA PHE A 62 6.52 2.85 -10.28
C PHE A 62 6.08 3.35 -8.89
N GLY A 63 6.44 2.64 -7.82
CA GLY A 63 6.18 3.12 -6.46
C GLY A 63 6.92 4.42 -6.15
N ASN A 64 8.18 4.55 -6.55
CA ASN A 64 8.95 5.79 -6.39
C ASN A 64 8.36 6.95 -7.22
N GLU A 65 7.98 6.69 -8.47
CA GLU A 65 7.32 7.69 -9.33
C GLU A 65 6.03 8.22 -8.71
N ILE A 66 5.20 7.36 -8.12
CA ILE A 66 3.99 7.79 -7.41
C ILE A 66 4.35 8.64 -6.20
N ALA A 67 5.33 8.24 -5.39
CA ALA A 67 5.76 9.02 -4.23
C ALA A 67 6.23 10.42 -4.65
N GLU A 68 7.09 10.52 -5.66
CA GLU A 68 7.63 11.79 -6.18
C GLU A 68 6.54 12.67 -6.80
N LYS A 69 5.65 12.10 -7.61
CA LYS A 69 4.59 12.84 -8.30
C LYS A 69 3.54 13.40 -7.34
N THR A 70 3.27 12.71 -6.24
CA THR A 70 2.11 13.00 -5.38
C THR A 70 2.47 13.53 -3.99
N ASP A 71 3.74 13.47 -3.59
CA ASP A 71 4.20 13.73 -2.21
C ASP A 71 3.48 12.83 -1.18
N ASN A 72 3.06 11.64 -1.61
CA ASN A 72 2.39 10.65 -0.77
C ASN A 72 3.37 9.61 -0.20
N LEU A 73 2.95 8.96 0.89
CA LEU A 73 3.62 7.75 1.35
C LEU A 73 3.17 6.54 0.52
N VAL A 74 4.11 5.67 0.16
CA VAL A 74 3.84 4.47 -0.64
C VAL A 74 4.00 3.21 0.21
N VAL A 75 3.05 2.29 0.05
CA VAL A 75 2.98 1.03 0.81
C VAL A 75 3.30 -0.15 -0.10
N TYR A 76 4.26 -0.96 0.32
CA TYR A 76 4.62 -2.21 -0.31
C TYR A 76 4.14 -3.37 0.56
N GLY A 77 3.28 -4.23 0.02
CA GLY A 77 2.77 -5.42 0.73
C GLY A 77 3.61 -6.67 0.44
N ARG A 78 3.40 -7.27 -0.74
CA ARG A 78 4.04 -8.54 -1.17
C ARG A 78 5.56 -8.49 -1.10
N ALA A 79 6.16 -7.38 -1.54
CA ALA A 79 7.60 -7.20 -1.46
C ALA A 79 8.10 -7.24 -0.01
N PHE A 80 7.36 -6.66 0.94
CA PHE A 80 7.77 -6.60 2.35
C PHE A 80 7.68 -7.97 3.02
N VAL A 81 6.71 -8.82 2.65
CA VAL A 81 6.62 -10.21 3.13
C VAL A 81 7.92 -10.97 2.88
N ALA A 82 8.49 -10.84 1.69
CA ALA A 82 9.71 -11.56 1.31
C ALA A 82 11.03 -10.86 1.68
N ASN A 83 10.97 -9.58 2.07
CA ASN A 83 12.13 -8.72 2.26
C ASN A 83 11.99 -7.98 3.60
N PRO A 84 12.41 -8.57 4.73
CA PRO A 84 12.28 -7.93 6.04
C PRO A 84 13.05 -6.61 6.14
N ASP A 85 14.06 -6.44 5.29
CA ASP A 85 14.92 -5.26 5.13
C ASP A 85 14.59 -4.46 3.86
N LEU A 86 13.35 -4.53 3.36
CA LEU A 86 12.94 -3.83 2.14
C LEU A 86 13.37 -2.35 2.09
N PRO A 87 13.24 -1.52 3.15
CA PRO A 87 13.69 -0.14 3.10
C PRO A 87 15.18 0.02 2.75
N GLU A 88 16.06 -0.83 3.29
CA GLU A 88 17.49 -0.79 2.96
C GLU A 88 17.75 -1.29 1.55
N ARG A 89 17.02 -2.31 1.09
CA ARG A 89 17.15 -2.77 -0.30
C ARG A 89 16.76 -1.69 -1.29
N LEU A 90 15.67 -0.97 -1.02
CA LEU A 90 15.25 0.16 -1.86
C LEU A 90 16.29 1.28 -1.86
N ARG A 91 16.80 1.65 -0.68
CA ARG A 91 17.81 2.70 -0.52
C ARG A 91 19.09 2.41 -1.29
N ASN A 92 19.53 1.15 -1.30
CA ASN A 92 20.81 0.75 -1.88
C ASN A 92 20.68 0.11 -3.27
N GLY A 93 19.47 -0.04 -3.81
CA GLY A 93 19.23 -0.74 -5.08
C GLY A 93 19.59 -2.23 -5.02
N TRP A 94 19.50 -2.86 -3.85
CA TRP A 94 19.82 -4.28 -3.70
C TRP A 94 18.73 -5.19 -4.24
N LYS A 95 19.14 -6.39 -4.67
CA LYS A 95 18.22 -7.39 -5.20
C LYS A 95 17.18 -7.80 -4.15
N LEU A 96 15.92 -7.78 -4.54
CA LEU A 96 14.82 -8.30 -3.73
C LEU A 96 14.76 -9.83 -3.78
N ASN A 97 14.39 -10.43 -2.65
CA ASN A 97 13.91 -11.79 -2.59
C ASN A 97 12.57 -11.89 -3.34
N PRO A 98 12.35 -12.95 -4.14
CA PRO A 98 11.04 -13.24 -4.69
C PRO A 98 10.08 -13.65 -3.56
N TYR A 99 8.82 -13.21 -3.65
CA TYR A 99 7.77 -13.69 -2.75
C TYR A 99 7.18 -15.01 -3.25
N HIS A 100 6.74 -15.86 -2.31
CA HIS A 100 6.08 -17.12 -2.60
C HIS A 100 4.61 -17.02 -2.20
N ARG A 101 3.71 -16.96 -3.18
CA ARG A 101 2.28 -16.70 -2.90
C ARG A 101 1.62 -17.86 -2.17
N ASP A 102 2.09 -19.08 -2.42
CA ASP A 102 1.55 -20.31 -1.82
C ASP A 102 1.80 -20.38 -0.31
N THR A 103 2.75 -19.59 0.22
CA THR A 103 3.08 -19.55 1.64
C THR A 103 2.43 -18.37 2.40
N PHE A 104 1.65 -17.51 1.73
CA PHE A 104 1.05 -16.34 2.40
C PHE A 104 0.05 -16.69 3.50
N TYR A 105 -0.64 -17.83 3.35
CA TYR A 105 -1.72 -18.24 4.24
C TYR A 105 -1.55 -19.69 4.65
N ILE A 106 -0.39 -20.02 5.22
CA ILE A 106 -0.11 -21.33 5.79
C ILE A 106 0.20 -21.20 7.29
N HIS A 107 0.25 -22.35 7.97
CA HIS A 107 0.72 -22.41 9.35
C HIS A 107 2.21 -22.71 9.36
N GLY A 108 2.95 -22.09 10.27
CA GLY A 108 4.39 -22.36 10.47
C GLY A 108 5.27 -21.18 10.10
N ALA A 109 6.58 -21.43 10.08
CA ALA A 109 7.60 -20.41 9.86
C ALA A 109 7.91 -20.16 8.37
N GLU A 110 7.61 -21.15 7.51
CA GLU A 110 7.94 -21.14 6.09
C GLU A 110 7.28 -19.98 5.34
N GLY A 111 8.08 -19.15 4.67
CA GLY A 111 7.62 -17.97 3.96
C GLY A 111 7.05 -16.87 4.87
N TYR A 112 7.38 -16.89 6.16
CA TYR A 112 6.92 -15.90 7.15
C TYR A 112 8.08 -15.24 7.89
N VAL A 113 8.91 -16.04 8.60
CA VAL A 113 10.05 -15.53 9.40
C VAL A 113 11.41 -16.00 8.89
N ASP A 114 11.43 -16.81 7.83
CA ASP A 114 12.62 -17.46 7.29
C ASP A 114 13.16 -16.77 6.01
N TYR A 115 12.55 -15.67 5.58
CA TYR A 115 13.11 -14.83 4.53
C TYR A 115 14.42 -14.16 4.99
N PRO A 116 15.54 -14.37 4.28
CA PRO A 116 16.84 -13.85 4.71
C PRO A 116 16.97 -12.34 4.47
N PHE A 117 17.64 -11.66 5.40
CA PHE A 117 18.14 -10.30 5.17
C PHE A 117 19.19 -10.31 4.05
N TYR A 118 19.38 -9.18 3.38
CA TYR A 118 20.39 -9.08 2.32
C TYR A 118 21.81 -9.25 2.88
N ALA A 119 22.07 -8.74 4.08
CA ALA A 119 23.36 -8.86 4.76
C ALA A 119 23.74 -10.32 5.09
N ASP A 120 22.77 -11.21 5.31
CA ASP A 120 23.04 -12.62 5.63
C ASP A 120 23.43 -13.46 4.40
N LYS A 121 23.26 -12.89 3.19
CA LYS A 121 23.59 -13.56 1.92
C LYS A 121 24.99 -13.26 1.39
N ASN A 122 25.72 -12.32 1.99
CA ASN A 122 27.03 -11.84 1.54
C ASN A 122 28.09 -12.02 2.63
#